data_AF-X1J6Y0-F1
#
_entry.id   AF-X1J6Y0-F1
#
_cell.length_a   1.000
_cell.length_b   1.000
_cell.length_c   1.000
_cell.angle_alpha   90.00
_cell.angle_beta   90.00
_cell.angle_gamma   90.00
#
_symmetry.space_group_name_H-M   'P 1'
#
loop_
_entity.id
_entity.type
_entity.pdbx_description
1 polymer ?
#
loop_
_entity_poly.entity_id
_entity_poly.type
_entity_poly.pdbx_seq_one_letter_code
_entity_poly.pdbx_strand_id
1 'polypeptide(L)'
;YYDGDLEKAVETALREVDGSYAIIVLMAGEPKLVVARKDSPLIIGVGDRENFIASDVPAILNYTSRVIYLEDDDIGVVTTESIRVRRDGAEVNRKEHKILWSVKDAQKAGYEHFMLKEIHEQPKVIRDTIGGYVSMAEPIADLALLGDAGLEDMLILASGTSYHAALIGKYIIEELIRIPVRAELASEFNYWGQTSARSRTIVITQSGETADALKAMKRLKGEGCQVITITNV
;
A
#
# COMPACT_ATOMS: atom_id res chain seq x y z
N TYR A 1 -23.79 -5.81 -23.50
CA TYR A 1 -23.04 -4.74 -22.79
C TYR A 1 -22.48 -3.69 -23.74
N TYR A 2 -21.90 -4.03 -24.90
CA TYR A 2 -21.36 -3.04 -25.84
C TYR A 2 -22.42 -2.46 -26.78
N ASP A 3 -22.54 -1.12 -26.78
CA ASP A 3 -23.45 -0.33 -27.64
C ASP A 3 -22.68 0.83 -28.31
N GLY A 4 -21.43 0.58 -28.70
CA GLY A 4 -20.54 1.59 -29.27
C GLY A 4 -19.72 2.41 -28.25
N ASP A 5 -19.89 2.17 -26.96
CA ASP A 5 -19.07 2.77 -25.90
C ASP A 5 -18.43 1.70 -25.01
N LEU A 6 -17.11 1.52 -25.18
CA LEU A 6 -16.32 0.57 -24.41
C LEU A 6 -16.31 0.89 -22.91
N GLU A 7 -16.29 2.17 -22.52
CA GLU A 7 -16.25 2.58 -21.10
C GLU A 7 -17.52 2.09 -20.39
N LYS A 8 -18.67 2.42 -20.97
CA LYS A 8 -19.99 2.03 -20.45
C LYS A 8 -20.19 0.52 -20.46
N ALA A 9 -19.67 -0.17 -21.46
CA ALA A 9 -19.73 -1.63 -21.55
C ALA A 9 -18.98 -2.29 -20.39
N VAL A 10 -17.76 -1.82 -20.10
CA VAL A 10 -16.94 -2.29 -18.99
C VAL A 10 -17.59 -1.97 -17.65
N GLU A 11 -18.06 -0.72 -17.46
CA GLU A 11 -18.77 -0.33 -16.23
C GLU A 11 -19.98 -1.23 -15.95
N THR A 12 -20.78 -1.52 -16.98
CA THR A 12 -21.97 -2.37 -16.81
C THR A 12 -21.57 -3.82 -16.50
N ALA A 13 -20.54 -4.35 -17.15
CA ALA A 13 -20.06 -5.71 -16.91
C ALA A 13 -19.48 -5.87 -15.49
N LEU A 14 -18.77 -4.87 -14.98
CA LEU A 14 -18.18 -4.90 -13.64
C LEU A 14 -19.22 -4.96 -12.51
N ARG A 15 -20.48 -4.57 -12.76
CA ARG A 15 -21.58 -4.72 -11.78
C ARG A 15 -21.96 -6.17 -11.50
N GLU A 16 -21.57 -7.08 -12.39
CA GLU A 16 -21.82 -8.52 -12.25
C GLU A 16 -20.58 -9.29 -11.77
N VAL A 17 -19.44 -8.61 -11.60
CA VAL A 17 -18.19 -9.22 -11.17
C VAL A 17 -18.07 -9.17 -9.66
N ASP A 18 -18.13 -10.34 -9.03
CA ASP A 18 -17.81 -10.54 -7.62
C ASP A 18 -16.36 -11.01 -7.44
N GLY A 19 -15.64 -10.38 -6.50
CA GLY A 19 -14.26 -10.73 -6.14
C GLY A 19 -13.26 -9.59 -6.35
N SER A 20 -11.97 -9.92 -6.23
CA SER A 20 -10.86 -8.99 -6.47
C SER A 20 -10.42 -9.05 -7.93
N TYR A 21 -10.14 -7.88 -8.52
CA TYR A 21 -9.69 -7.77 -9.90
C TYR A 21 -8.81 -6.54 -10.13
N ALA A 22 -7.94 -6.65 -11.13
CA ALA A 22 -7.25 -5.53 -11.78
C ALA A 22 -7.23 -5.84 -13.27
N ILE A 23 -8.00 -5.09 -14.06
CA ILE A 23 -8.24 -5.40 -15.47
C ILE A 23 -7.83 -4.26 -16.39
N ILE A 24 -7.42 -4.63 -17.60
CA ILE A 24 -7.17 -3.73 -18.73
C ILE A 24 -7.98 -4.27 -19.89
N VAL A 25 -8.86 -3.44 -20.42
CA VAL A 25 -9.75 -3.78 -21.54
C VAL A 25 -9.36 -2.91 -22.73
N LEU A 26 -9.16 -3.57 -23.86
CA LEU A 26 -8.82 -2.95 -25.13
C LEU A 26 -9.74 -3.47 -26.22
N MET A 27 -10.02 -2.63 -27.20
CA MET A 27 -10.79 -3.00 -28.39
C MET A 27 -9.96 -2.72 -29.64
N ALA A 28 -9.91 -3.67 -30.55
CA ALA A 28 -9.23 -3.47 -31.83
C ALA A 28 -9.85 -2.28 -32.58
N GLY A 29 -9.02 -1.32 -32.97
CA GLY A 29 -9.46 -0.10 -33.66
C GLY A 29 -9.81 1.07 -32.75
N GLU A 30 -9.84 0.89 -31.42
CA GLU A 30 -9.97 2.00 -30.46
C GLU A 30 -8.60 2.38 -29.88
N PRO A 31 -8.23 3.67 -29.88
CA PRO A 31 -6.94 4.14 -29.35
C PRO A 31 -6.94 4.34 -27.82
N LYS A 32 -7.96 3.83 -27.12
CA LYS A 32 -8.13 3.97 -25.67
C LYS A 32 -8.09 2.62 -24.98
N LEU A 33 -7.62 2.63 -23.75
CA LEU A 33 -7.66 1.50 -22.81
C LEU A 33 -8.62 1.86 -21.68
N VAL A 34 -9.45 0.90 -21.28
CA VAL A 34 -10.28 1.02 -20.07
C VAL A 34 -9.66 0.15 -19.00
N VAL A 35 -9.38 0.73 -17.84
CA VAL A 35 -8.75 0.06 -16.70
C VAL A 35 -9.68 0.11 -15.51
N ALA A 36 -9.70 -0.94 -14.69
CA ALA A 36 -10.48 -0.95 -13.47
C ALA A 36 -9.86 -1.85 -12.41
N ARG A 37 -10.08 -1.54 -11.14
CA ARG A 37 -9.59 -2.36 -10.03
C ARG A 37 -10.55 -2.46 -8.85
N LYS A 38 -10.41 -3.56 -8.11
CA LYS A 38 -11.00 -3.81 -6.80
C LYS A 38 -10.14 -4.77 -6.00
N ASP A 39 -9.67 -4.34 -4.84
CA ASP A 39 -8.80 -5.09 -3.91
C ASP A 39 -7.46 -5.61 -4.50
N SER A 40 -7.14 -5.33 -5.77
CA SER A 40 -5.86 -5.66 -6.43
C SER A 40 -5.18 -4.37 -6.93
N PRO A 41 -3.84 -4.26 -6.83
CA PRO A 41 -3.12 -3.05 -7.22
C PRO A 41 -3.15 -2.83 -8.73
N LEU A 42 -3.35 -1.57 -9.13
CA LEU A 42 -3.29 -1.12 -10.50
C LEU A 42 -2.85 0.35 -10.51
N ILE A 43 -1.83 0.65 -11.29
CA ILE A 43 -1.25 1.98 -11.41
C ILE A 43 -1.17 2.43 -12.86
N ILE A 44 -1.20 3.74 -13.05
CA ILE A 44 -1.00 4.39 -14.35
C ILE A 44 0.32 5.16 -14.31
N GLY A 45 1.27 4.78 -15.15
CA GLY A 45 2.49 5.54 -15.40
C GLY A 45 2.21 6.69 -16.38
N VAL A 46 2.54 7.92 -15.98
CA VAL A 46 2.28 9.13 -16.77
C VAL A 46 3.55 9.50 -17.54
N GLY A 47 3.52 9.36 -18.86
CA GLY A 47 4.56 9.87 -19.75
C GLY A 47 4.18 11.22 -20.36
N ASP A 48 4.97 11.69 -21.31
CA ASP A 48 4.70 12.97 -21.98
C ASP A 48 3.74 12.82 -23.17
N ARG A 49 3.80 11.68 -23.87
CA ARG A 49 2.92 11.32 -25.02
C ARG A 49 2.59 9.83 -25.05
N GLU A 50 2.73 9.20 -23.90
CA GLU A 50 2.49 7.79 -23.70
C GLU A 50 2.07 7.60 -22.25
N ASN A 51 1.20 6.64 -22.02
CA ASN A 51 0.79 6.26 -20.68
C ASN A 51 0.91 4.75 -20.55
N PHE A 52 1.35 4.31 -19.39
CA PHE A 52 1.59 2.91 -19.07
C PHE A 52 0.61 2.44 -18.01
N ILE A 53 0.25 1.18 -18.04
CA ILE A 53 -0.58 0.56 -17.00
C ILE A 53 0.15 -0.67 -16.50
N ALA A 54 0.28 -0.80 -15.19
CA ALA A 54 0.95 -1.93 -14.57
C ALA A 54 0.35 -2.24 -13.20
N SER A 55 0.64 -3.42 -12.66
CA SER A 55 0.30 -3.77 -11.28
C SER A 55 1.24 -3.14 -10.26
N ASP A 56 2.46 -2.78 -10.66
CA ASP A 56 3.49 -2.23 -9.75
C ASP A 56 4.48 -1.32 -10.49
N VAL A 57 5.13 -0.42 -9.73
CA VAL A 57 6.03 0.63 -10.18
C VAL A 57 7.27 0.12 -10.93
N PRO A 58 7.99 -0.94 -10.49
CA PRO A 58 9.21 -1.39 -11.16
C PRO A 58 9.01 -1.70 -12.65
N ALA A 59 7.82 -2.15 -13.04
CA ALA A 59 7.48 -2.50 -14.43
C ALA A 59 7.52 -1.30 -15.38
N ILE A 60 7.26 -0.09 -14.87
CA ILE A 60 7.15 1.14 -15.67
C ILE A 60 8.27 2.15 -15.42
N LEU A 61 9.09 1.91 -14.40
CA LEU A 61 10.08 2.87 -13.92
C LEU A 61 11.22 3.18 -14.92
N ASN A 62 11.44 2.31 -15.92
CA ASN A 62 12.34 2.59 -17.05
C ASN A 62 11.79 3.64 -18.02
N TYR A 63 10.47 3.85 -18.04
CA TYR A 63 9.78 4.73 -18.98
C TYR A 63 9.32 6.02 -18.31
N THR A 64 8.83 5.94 -17.08
CA THR A 64 8.41 7.12 -16.32
C THR A 64 8.56 6.91 -14.81
N SER A 65 8.90 7.99 -14.11
CA SER A 65 8.89 8.06 -12.65
C SER A 65 7.61 8.68 -12.08
N ARG A 66 6.63 9.02 -12.93
CA ARG A 66 5.36 9.67 -12.54
C ARG A 66 4.27 8.62 -12.55
N VAL A 67 3.60 8.41 -11.43
CA VAL A 67 2.58 7.36 -11.28
C VAL A 67 1.30 7.89 -10.63
N ILE A 68 0.16 7.38 -11.07
CA ILE A 68 -1.15 7.58 -10.47
C ILE A 68 -1.61 6.24 -9.93
N TYR A 69 -1.91 6.18 -8.63
CA TYR A 69 -2.50 4.99 -8.01
C TYR A 69 -4.02 5.04 -8.18
N LEU A 70 -4.59 3.99 -8.75
CA LEU A 70 -6.04 3.79 -8.73
C LEU A 70 -6.44 3.23 -7.37
N GLU A 71 -7.61 3.62 -6.88
CA GLU A 71 -8.23 3.03 -5.69
C GLU A 71 -9.44 2.17 -6.07
N ASP A 72 -10.02 1.47 -5.08
CA ASP A 72 -11.12 0.54 -5.31
C ASP A 72 -12.30 1.18 -6.05
N ASP A 73 -12.87 0.43 -7.00
CA ASP A 73 -14.00 0.82 -7.84
C ASP A 73 -13.72 2.01 -8.79
N ASP A 74 -12.45 2.38 -8.97
CA ASP A 74 -12.03 3.29 -10.02
C ASP A 74 -12.12 2.62 -11.40
N ILE A 75 -12.65 3.38 -12.37
CA ILE A 75 -12.61 3.07 -13.79
C ILE A 75 -11.83 4.19 -14.49
N GLY A 76 -10.68 3.85 -15.06
CA GLY A 76 -9.84 4.76 -15.82
C GLY A 76 -10.02 4.59 -17.32
N VAL A 77 -10.05 5.70 -18.05
CA VAL A 77 -9.89 5.71 -19.52
C VAL A 77 -8.56 6.36 -19.83
N VAL A 78 -7.67 5.56 -20.42
CA VAL A 78 -6.29 5.93 -20.69
C VAL A 78 -6.06 5.96 -22.19
N THR A 79 -5.56 7.08 -22.68
CA THR A 79 -5.09 7.26 -24.06
C THR A 79 -3.62 7.67 -24.02
N THR A 80 -2.98 7.88 -25.17
CA THR A 80 -1.62 8.42 -25.23
C THR A 80 -1.50 9.85 -24.70
N GLU A 81 -2.59 10.62 -24.70
CA GLU A 81 -2.58 12.06 -24.40
C GLU A 81 -3.36 12.42 -23.12
N SER A 82 -4.27 11.56 -22.67
CA SER A 82 -5.16 11.86 -21.55
C SER A 82 -5.40 10.64 -20.67
N ILE A 83 -5.58 10.92 -19.37
CA ILE A 83 -6.01 9.99 -18.35
C ILE A 83 -7.23 10.61 -17.68
N ARG A 84 -8.35 9.88 -17.68
CA ARG A 84 -9.56 10.25 -16.93
C ARG A 84 -9.91 9.11 -16.01
N VAL A 85 -10.21 9.41 -14.75
CA VAL A 85 -10.61 8.40 -13.77
C VAL A 85 -12.00 8.76 -13.27
N ARG A 86 -12.86 7.75 -13.15
CA ARG A 86 -14.21 7.89 -12.64
C ARG A 86 -14.43 6.89 -11.51
N ARG A 87 -15.28 7.27 -10.57
CA ARG A 87 -15.84 6.39 -9.54
C ARG A 87 -17.31 6.70 -9.39
N ASP A 88 -18.16 5.67 -9.33
CA ASP A 88 -19.61 5.81 -9.16
C ASP A 88 -20.26 6.79 -10.16
N GLY A 89 -19.76 6.80 -11.40
CA GLY A 89 -20.26 7.66 -12.47
C GLY A 89 -19.77 9.12 -12.42
N ALA A 90 -19.00 9.53 -11.42
CA ALA A 90 -18.41 10.87 -11.32
C ALA A 90 -16.91 10.86 -11.66
N GLU A 91 -16.41 11.94 -12.26
CA GLU A 91 -14.96 12.11 -12.49
C GLU A 91 -14.24 12.40 -11.17
N VAL A 92 -13.11 11.74 -10.95
CA VAL A 92 -12.32 11.85 -9.74
C VAL A 92 -10.88 12.21 -10.08
N ASN A 93 -10.32 13.15 -9.33
CA ASN A 93 -8.92 13.54 -9.50
C ASN A 93 -8.03 12.65 -8.62
N ARG A 94 -7.12 11.90 -9.24
CA ARG A 94 -6.13 11.08 -8.55
C ARG A 94 -4.78 11.79 -8.61
N LYS A 95 -4.10 11.89 -7.46
CA LYS A 95 -2.84 12.60 -7.35
C LYS A 95 -1.75 11.86 -8.12
N GLU A 96 -0.95 12.62 -8.88
CA GLU A 96 0.29 12.11 -9.46
C GLU A 96 1.39 12.09 -8.40
N HIS A 97 2.11 10.98 -8.31
CA HIS A 97 3.23 10.76 -7.40
C HIS A 97 4.52 10.61 -8.20
N LYS A 98 5.57 11.30 -7.75
CA LYS A 98 6.92 11.12 -8.29
C LYS A 98 7.68 10.08 -7.47
N ILE A 99 8.09 9.00 -8.14
CA ILE A 99 8.92 7.95 -7.58
C ILE A 99 10.37 8.44 -7.52
N LEU A 100 10.99 8.32 -6.35
CA LEU A 100 12.33 8.85 -6.08
C LEU A 100 13.44 7.79 -6.20
N TRP A 101 13.08 6.51 -6.16
CA TRP A 101 14.01 5.40 -6.37
C TRP A 101 14.08 5.02 -7.84
N SER A 102 15.14 4.32 -8.22
CA SER A 102 15.45 3.95 -9.61
C SER A 102 15.35 2.44 -9.84
N VAL A 103 15.29 2.05 -11.12
CA VAL A 103 15.29 0.63 -11.51
C VAL A 103 16.54 -0.10 -11.02
N LYS A 104 17.69 0.60 -10.90
CA LYS A 104 18.92 0.00 -10.37
C LYS A 104 18.79 -0.41 -8.91
N ASP A 105 18.00 0.33 -8.13
CA ASP A 105 17.72 -0.02 -6.73
C ASP A 105 16.88 -1.30 -6.65
N ALA A 106 16.04 -1.55 -7.67
CA ALA A 106 15.26 -2.78 -7.83
C ALA A 106 16.01 -3.93 -8.56
N GLN A 107 17.29 -3.76 -8.93
CA GLN A 107 18.08 -4.80 -9.59
C GLN A 107 18.97 -5.59 -8.61
N LYS A 108 19.51 -6.73 -9.06
CA LYS A 108 20.40 -7.61 -8.28
C LYS A 108 21.76 -6.98 -7.91
N ALA A 109 22.11 -5.81 -8.47
CA ALA A 109 23.34 -5.08 -8.16
C ALA A 109 24.64 -5.92 -8.15
N GLY A 110 24.76 -6.90 -9.06
CA GLY A 110 25.93 -7.77 -9.18
C GLY A 110 25.91 -9.03 -8.31
N TYR A 111 24.90 -9.22 -7.46
CA TYR A 111 24.70 -10.47 -6.71
C TYR A 111 23.97 -11.52 -7.55
N GLU A 112 24.19 -12.79 -7.21
CA GLU A 112 23.56 -13.93 -7.90
C GLU A 112 22.04 -13.99 -7.64
N HIS A 113 21.64 -13.66 -6.41
CA HIS A 113 20.26 -13.69 -5.93
C HIS A 113 19.88 -12.38 -5.23
N PHE A 114 18.61 -11.98 -5.33
CA PHE A 114 18.07 -10.81 -4.61
C PHE A 114 18.19 -10.96 -3.09
N MET A 115 17.88 -12.13 -2.55
CA MET A 115 18.05 -12.42 -1.12
C MET A 115 19.49 -12.18 -0.65
N LEU A 116 20.49 -12.56 -1.45
CA LEU A 116 21.90 -12.32 -1.10
C LEU A 116 22.22 -10.83 -1.10
N LYS A 117 21.79 -10.09 -2.12
CA LYS A 117 21.89 -8.62 -2.16
C LYS A 117 21.27 -8.00 -0.91
N GLU A 118 20.03 -8.34 -0.59
CA GLU A 118 19.28 -7.78 0.54
C GLU A 118 19.96 -8.07 1.89
N ILE A 119 20.49 -9.28 2.08
CA ILE A 119 21.30 -9.62 3.28
C ILE A 119 22.52 -8.70 3.39
N HIS A 120 23.25 -8.49 2.29
CA HIS A 120 24.43 -7.62 2.27
C HIS A 120 24.10 -6.12 2.36
N GLU A 121 22.89 -5.72 1.98
CA GLU A 121 22.42 -4.33 2.07
C GLU A 121 21.95 -3.94 3.49
N GLN A 122 21.69 -4.90 4.39
CA GLN A 122 21.19 -4.63 5.75
C GLN A 122 21.99 -3.55 6.51
N PRO A 123 23.34 -3.51 6.52
CA PRO A 123 24.08 -2.47 7.24
C PRO A 123 23.82 -1.06 6.70
N LYS A 124 23.62 -0.93 5.39
CA LYS A 124 23.27 0.33 4.74
C LYS A 124 21.82 0.69 5.05
N VAL A 125 20.89 -0.25 4.85
CA VAL A 125 19.46 -0.04 5.11
C VAL A 125 19.21 0.40 6.56
N ILE A 126 19.80 -0.29 7.54
CA ILE A 126 19.70 0.10 8.96
C ILE A 126 20.21 1.53 9.18
N ARG A 127 21.35 1.89 8.59
CA ARG A 127 21.92 3.24 8.71
C ARG A 127 21.02 4.29 8.06
N ASP A 128 20.50 4.02 6.87
CA ASP A 128 19.63 4.95 6.14
C ASP A 128 18.31 5.14 6.88
N THR A 129 17.73 4.06 7.42
CA THR A 129 16.54 4.10 8.29
C THR A 129 16.81 4.94 9.53
N ILE A 130 17.83 4.63 10.34
CA ILE A 130 18.14 5.38 11.57
C ILE A 130 18.52 6.83 11.25
N GLY A 131 19.33 7.05 10.20
CA GLY A 131 19.78 8.36 9.77
C GLY A 131 18.62 9.27 9.39
N GLY A 132 17.56 8.73 8.78
CA GLY A 132 16.32 9.46 8.52
C GLY A 132 15.64 9.99 9.79
N TYR A 133 15.74 9.29 10.93
CA TYR A 133 15.15 9.72 12.20
C TYR A 133 16.08 10.62 13.04
N VAL A 134 17.39 10.39 13.00
CA VAL A 134 18.37 11.15 13.81
C VAL A 134 18.67 12.53 13.20
N SER A 135 18.53 12.67 11.89
CA SER A 135 18.84 13.91 11.17
C SER A 135 17.69 14.93 11.15
N MET A 136 16.49 14.56 11.61
CA MET A 136 15.34 15.45 11.63
C MET A 136 15.28 16.30 12.89
N ALA A 137 14.98 17.60 12.71
CA ALA A 137 14.77 18.54 13.81
C ALA A 137 13.45 18.27 14.56
N GLU A 138 12.48 17.61 13.92
CA GLU A 138 11.19 17.22 14.49
C GLU A 138 10.92 15.71 14.24
N PRO A 139 10.28 14.98 15.16
CA PRO A 139 9.95 13.57 14.97
C PRO A 139 8.97 13.33 13.81
N ILE A 140 9.24 12.33 12.95
CA ILE A 140 8.34 11.90 11.83
C ILE A 140 6.98 11.41 12.35
N ALA A 141 6.98 10.81 13.53
CA ALA A 141 5.79 10.42 14.25
C ALA A 141 5.98 10.87 15.69
N ASP A 142 5.04 11.65 16.20
CA ASP A 142 5.01 11.96 17.63
C ASP A 142 4.56 10.70 18.37
N LEU A 143 5.50 9.82 18.71
CA LEU A 143 5.23 8.66 19.56
C LEU A 143 4.78 9.10 20.96
N ALA A 144 4.93 10.38 21.36
CA ALA A 144 4.30 10.89 22.57
C ALA A 144 2.77 10.94 22.46
N LEU A 145 2.18 10.97 21.25
CA LEU A 145 0.74 10.75 21.03
C LEU A 145 0.29 9.30 21.28
N LEU A 146 1.23 8.36 21.38
CA LEU A 146 0.96 7.02 21.90
C LEU A 146 0.91 7.02 23.43
N GLY A 147 1.75 7.83 24.09
CA GLY A 147 1.79 7.98 25.55
C GLY A 147 0.76 8.99 26.11
N ASP A 148 -0.43 9.07 25.53
CA ASP A 148 -1.49 9.95 26.03
C ASP A 148 -2.01 9.46 27.40
N ALA A 149 -2.50 10.37 28.23
CA ALA A 149 -3.08 10.07 29.54
C ALA A 149 -4.40 9.30 29.37
N GLY A 150 -4.31 7.98 29.16
CA GLY A 150 -5.45 7.10 28.91
C GLY A 150 -5.19 5.92 27.98
N LEU A 151 -3.97 5.75 27.45
CA LEU A 151 -3.59 4.54 26.71
C LEU A 151 -3.63 3.32 27.66
N GLU A 152 -4.47 2.33 27.32
CA GLU A 152 -4.66 1.12 28.13
C GLU A 152 -3.72 -0.02 27.70
N ASP A 153 -3.61 -0.23 26.38
CA ASP A 153 -2.70 -1.21 25.78
C ASP A 153 -2.29 -0.77 24.36
N MET A 154 -1.31 -1.49 23.80
CA MET A 154 -0.94 -1.39 22.40
C MET A 154 -1.07 -2.74 21.71
N LEU A 155 -1.58 -2.73 20.48
CA LEU A 155 -1.72 -3.90 19.64
C LEU A 155 -0.77 -3.77 18.43
N ILE A 156 -0.04 -4.83 18.12
CA ILE A 156 0.77 -4.94 16.92
C ILE A 156 0.20 -6.06 16.06
N LEU A 157 -0.24 -5.74 14.84
CA LEU A 157 -0.77 -6.70 13.87
C LEU A 157 0.19 -6.87 12.70
N ALA A 158 0.47 -8.12 12.36
CA ALA A 158 1.36 -8.45 11.27
C ALA A 158 1.12 -9.87 10.75
N SER A 159 1.86 -10.28 9.73
CA SER A 159 1.85 -11.64 9.18
C SER A 159 3.26 -12.11 8.85
N GLY A 160 3.49 -13.43 8.85
CA GLY A 160 4.78 -14.02 8.44
C GLY A 160 5.99 -13.45 9.18
N THR A 161 7.03 -13.06 8.45
CA THR A 161 8.26 -12.49 9.04
C THR A 161 8.01 -11.18 9.78
N SER A 162 7.08 -10.34 9.32
CA SER A 162 6.70 -9.11 10.02
C SER A 162 6.09 -9.39 11.40
N TYR A 163 5.41 -10.52 11.58
CA TYR A 163 4.94 -10.97 12.91
C TYR A 163 6.10 -11.37 13.84
N HIS A 164 7.16 -11.97 13.31
CA HIS A 164 8.36 -12.27 14.11
C HIS A 164 9.06 -10.98 14.56
N ALA A 165 9.11 -9.96 13.71
CA ALA A 165 9.58 -8.63 14.10
C ALA A 165 8.69 -8.02 15.19
N ALA A 166 7.36 -8.15 15.09
CA ALA A 166 6.41 -7.69 16.11
C ALA A 166 6.62 -8.36 17.47
N LEU A 167 6.92 -9.67 17.50
CA LEU A 167 7.20 -10.40 18.74
C LEU A 167 8.40 -9.83 19.50
N ILE A 168 9.46 -9.42 18.80
CA ILE A 168 10.62 -8.77 19.42
C ILE A 168 10.29 -7.30 19.76
N GLY A 169 9.67 -6.57 18.82
CA GLY A 169 9.31 -5.17 18.98
C GLY A 169 8.41 -4.92 20.18
N LYS A 170 7.49 -5.86 20.48
CA LYS A 170 6.65 -5.85 21.69
C LYS A 170 7.48 -5.61 22.95
N TYR A 171 8.54 -6.39 23.17
CA TYR A 171 9.33 -6.31 24.41
C TYR A 171 10.06 -4.96 24.52
N ILE A 172 10.60 -4.48 23.41
CA ILE A 172 11.30 -3.20 23.35
C ILE A 172 10.32 -2.06 23.65
N ILE A 173 9.16 -2.04 23.00
CA ILE A 173 8.16 -1.00 23.21
C ILE A 173 7.62 -1.04 24.64
N GLU A 174 7.24 -2.22 25.13
CA GLU A 174 6.71 -2.41 26.48
C GLU A 174 7.71 -1.95 27.57
N GLU A 175 9.01 -2.18 27.36
CA GLU A 175 10.06 -1.67 28.25
C GLU A 175 10.18 -0.14 28.23
N LEU A 176 10.04 0.48 27.05
CA LEU A 176 10.16 1.92 26.86
C LEU A 176 8.96 2.70 27.42
N ILE A 177 7.73 2.23 27.15
CA ILE A 177 6.50 2.97 27.49
C ILE A 177 5.78 2.47 28.74
N ARG A 178 6.15 1.28 29.26
CA ARG A 178 5.56 0.68 30.47
C ARG A 178 4.05 0.42 30.40
N ILE A 179 3.53 0.16 29.20
CA ILE A 179 2.13 -0.18 28.93
C ILE A 179 2.09 -1.57 28.28
N PRO A 180 1.09 -2.42 28.58
CA PRO A 180 0.97 -3.73 27.96
C PRO A 180 0.96 -3.67 26.44
N VAL A 181 1.80 -4.50 25.79
CA VAL A 181 1.83 -4.62 24.33
C VAL A 181 1.50 -6.05 23.91
N ARG A 182 0.58 -6.20 22.96
CA ARG A 182 0.21 -7.48 22.35
C ARG A 182 0.67 -7.51 20.89
N ALA A 183 1.17 -8.67 20.46
CA ALA A 183 1.47 -8.92 19.06
C ALA A 183 0.61 -10.10 18.59
N GLU A 184 -0.20 -9.88 17.56
CA GLU A 184 -1.14 -10.88 17.03
C GLU A 184 -0.99 -11.03 15.51
N LEU A 185 -1.32 -12.23 15.02
CA LEU A 185 -1.45 -12.47 13.60
C LEU A 185 -2.67 -11.70 13.08
N ALA A 186 -2.48 -10.92 12.01
CA ALA A 186 -3.56 -10.14 11.40
C ALA A 186 -4.74 -11.03 10.95
N SER A 187 -4.46 -12.24 10.48
CA SER A 187 -5.47 -13.23 10.10
C SER A 187 -6.38 -13.59 11.27
N GLU A 188 -5.81 -13.94 12.43
CA GLU A 188 -6.57 -14.31 13.63
C GLU A 188 -7.34 -13.11 14.22
N PHE A 189 -6.71 -11.93 14.23
CA PHE A 189 -7.35 -10.70 14.69
C PHE A 189 -8.63 -10.41 13.91
N ASN A 190 -8.65 -10.63 12.60
CA ASN A 190 -9.82 -10.40 11.76
C ASN A 190 -11.06 -11.21 12.17
N TYR A 191 -10.88 -12.36 12.84
CA TYR A 191 -11.99 -13.22 13.28
C TYR A 191 -12.30 -13.09 14.77
N TRP A 192 -11.26 -13.02 15.61
CA TRP A 192 -11.39 -13.14 17.07
C TRP A 192 -10.83 -11.94 17.83
N GLY A 193 -10.10 -11.08 17.14
CA GLY A 193 -9.38 -9.96 17.73
C GLY A 193 -10.30 -8.97 18.42
N GLN A 194 -9.88 -8.53 19.60
CA GLN A 194 -10.54 -7.48 20.37
C GLN A 194 -9.57 -6.33 20.61
N THR A 195 -10.08 -5.11 20.47
CA THR A 195 -9.34 -3.89 20.73
C THR A 195 -10.25 -2.89 21.45
N SER A 196 -9.68 -2.06 22.30
CA SER A 196 -10.39 -0.93 22.92
C SER A 196 -10.22 0.30 22.03
N ALA A 197 -11.15 1.25 22.10
CA ALA A 197 -10.98 2.58 21.48
C ALA A 197 -9.81 3.36 22.13
N ARG A 198 -9.38 2.93 23.33
CA ARG A 198 -8.21 3.45 24.04
C ARG A 198 -6.93 2.66 23.75
N SER A 199 -6.98 1.68 22.86
CA SER A 199 -5.80 0.99 22.34
C SER A 199 -5.19 1.76 21.19
N ARG A 200 -3.87 1.70 21.06
CA ARG A 200 -3.18 2.13 19.83
C ARG A 200 -2.75 0.91 19.04
N THR A 201 -2.97 0.93 17.72
CA THR A 201 -2.59 -0.20 16.87
C THR A 201 -1.44 0.17 15.94
N ILE A 202 -0.41 -0.68 15.92
CA ILE A 202 0.64 -0.69 14.92
C ILE A 202 0.37 -1.85 13.95
N VAL A 203 0.42 -1.58 12.65
CA VAL A 203 0.36 -2.62 11.62
C VAL A 203 1.69 -2.68 10.90
N ILE A 204 2.33 -3.86 10.89
CA ILE A 204 3.62 -4.07 10.23
C ILE A 204 3.41 -4.90 8.97
N THR A 205 3.82 -4.37 7.81
CA THR A 205 3.66 -5.06 6.53
C THR A 205 4.75 -4.63 5.55
N GLN A 206 5.51 -5.58 4.99
CA GLN A 206 6.56 -5.26 4.02
C GLN A 206 5.97 -4.58 2.77
N SER A 207 5.01 -5.24 2.12
CA SER A 207 4.44 -4.79 0.85
C SER A 207 3.42 -3.66 0.99
N GLY A 208 2.83 -3.47 2.17
CA GLY A 208 1.65 -2.62 2.32
C GLY A 208 0.35 -3.25 1.79
N GLU A 209 0.43 -4.40 1.13
CA GLU A 209 -0.68 -5.03 0.39
C GLU A 209 -1.18 -6.34 1.02
N THR A 210 -0.55 -6.80 2.09
CA THR A 210 -0.94 -8.02 2.80
C THR A 210 -2.43 -7.98 3.16
N ALA A 211 -3.24 -8.85 2.53
CA ALA A 211 -4.70 -8.78 2.57
C ALA A 211 -5.27 -8.79 4.00
N ASP A 212 -4.74 -9.65 4.87
CA ASP A 212 -5.16 -9.70 6.28
C ASP A 212 -4.85 -8.41 7.03
N ALA A 213 -3.70 -7.78 6.75
CA ALA A 213 -3.33 -6.50 7.35
C ALA A 213 -4.23 -5.36 6.84
N LEU A 214 -4.52 -5.32 5.53
CA LEU A 214 -5.46 -4.36 4.94
C LEU A 214 -6.86 -4.51 5.53
N LYS A 215 -7.36 -5.75 5.65
CA LYS A 215 -8.67 -6.06 6.25
C LYS A 215 -8.73 -5.62 7.72
N ALA A 216 -7.68 -5.90 8.50
CA ALA A 216 -7.59 -5.48 9.89
C ALA A 216 -7.58 -3.94 10.00
N MET A 217 -6.84 -3.24 9.15
CA MET A 217 -6.82 -1.78 9.11
C MET A 217 -8.18 -1.19 8.74
N LYS A 218 -8.88 -1.74 7.73
CA LYS A 218 -10.23 -1.32 7.34
C LYS A 218 -11.20 -1.47 8.54
N ARG A 219 -11.16 -2.60 9.25
CA ARG A 219 -11.96 -2.86 10.45
C ARG A 219 -11.67 -1.86 11.58
N LEU A 220 -10.40 -1.71 11.96
CA LEU A 220 -9.97 -0.83 13.06
C LEU A 220 -10.36 0.63 12.82
N LYS A 221 -10.20 1.12 11.59
CA LYS A 221 -10.64 2.47 11.20
C LYS A 221 -12.16 2.63 11.31
N GLY A 222 -12.92 1.62 10.91
CA GLY A 222 -14.38 1.59 11.08
C GLY A 222 -14.82 1.62 12.55
N GLU A 223 -14.03 1.06 13.45
CA GLU A 223 -14.23 1.09 14.90
C GLU A 223 -13.70 2.37 15.57
N GLY A 224 -13.11 3.30 14.81
CA GLY A 224 -12.57 4.58 15.32
C GLY A 224 -11.20 4.46 16.00
N CYS A 225 -10.51 3.33 15.86
CA CYS A 225 -9.18 3.13 16.43
C CYS A 225 -8.11 3.92 15.67
N GLN A 226 -7.10 4.41 16.39
CA GLN A 226 -5.92 5.00 15.77
C GLN A 226 -4.94 3.91 15.33
N VAL A 227 -4.55 3.98 14.05
CA VAL A 227 -3.68 2.98 13.42
C VAL A 227 -2.44 3.68 12.84
N ILE A 228 -1.27 3.20 13.24
CA ILE A 228 0.02 3.54 12.64
C ILE A 228 0.47 2.35 11.80
N THR A 229 0.93 2.60 10.58
CA THR A 229 1.44 1.54 9.70
C THR A 229 2.93 1.69 9.51
N ILE A 230 3.68 0.63 9.76
CA ILE A 230 5.10 0.52 9.40
C ILE A 230 5.17 -0.34 8.14
N THR A 231 5.55 0.29 7.03
CA THR A 231 5.70 -0.38 5.74
C THR A 231 7.17 -0.60 5.37
N ASN A 232 7.43 -1.48 4.41
CA ASN A 232 8.78 -1.78 3.92
C ASN A 232 9.74 -2.34 5.01
N VAL A 233 9.20 -3.23 5.85
CA VAL A 233 9.92 -3.97 6.92
C VAL A 233 10.38 -5.34 6.45
#